data_AF-A0AAD1WBT8-F1
#
_entry.id   AF-A0AAD1WBT8-F1
#
_cell.length_a   1.000
_cell.length_b   1.000
_cell.length_c   1.000
_cell.angle_alpha   90.00
_cell.angle_beta   90.00
_cell.angle_gamma   90.00
#
_symmetry.space_group_name_H-M   'P 1'
#
loop_
_entity.id
_entity.type
_entity.pdbx_description
1 polymer ?
#
loop_
_entity_poly.entity_id
_entity_poly.type
_entity_poly.pdbx_seq_one_letter_code
_entity_poly.pdbx_strand_id
1 'polypeptide(L)'
;MEEEDEDSTDWQSGDWGPASLSGPSTQPQLPRNSGTSCKAGSRVIIHIDMDCFYAQVEMIRNPHLKTKPLGVQQKNIVVTCNYEARSLGVHKLMLVREAKDKCPQLVLVSGEDLTHYREMSYKATELLEEFSTRVERLGFDENFIDVTELVDKKLHKLQQNDSNLEVSVSGHVYNNQPVNLEDVTHLRLAAGSHIAADMRAALFARLSLTGCAGVASNKLFSKLVSGTFKPNQQTVLLPESSIHLMNSLGHVMKVPGNLVSRF
;
A
#
# COMPACT_ATOMS: atom_id res chain seq x y z
N MET A 1 19.14 -60.62 -28.63
CA MET A 1 20.26 -60.44 -29.57
C MET A 1 20.69 -58.99 -29.43
N GLU A 2 21.37 -58.68 -28.32
CA GLU A 2 22.83 -58.88 -28.10
C GLU A 2 23.59 -57.79 -28.89
N GLU A 3 24.54 -57.01 -28.39
CA GLU A 3 25.31 -56.78 -27.13
C GLU A 3 25.87 -55.32 -27.28
N GLU A 4 26.01 -54.48 -26.25
CA GLU A 4 27.22 -54.19 -25.43
C GLU A 4 28.54 -54.08 -26.24
N ASP A 5 29.38 -53.04 -26.14
CA ASP A 5 30.30 -52.66 -25.03
C ASP A 5 30.69 -51.16 -25.14
N GLU A 6 30.69 -50.34 -24.07
CA GLU A 6 31.79 -50.07 -23.11
C GLU A 6 33.18 -49.72 -23.71
N ASP A 7 33.67 -48.51 -23.41
CA ASP A 7 35.07 -48.34 -23.02
C ASP A 7 35.24 -47.20 -22.01
N SER A 8 36.10 -47.45 -21.03
CA SER A 8 36.27 -46.75 -19.77
C SER A 8 37.75 -46.45 -19.54
N THR A 9 37.99 -45.46 -18.68
CA THR A 9 39.23 -45.15 -17.94
C THR A 9 40.38 -44.44 -18.70
N ASP A 10 40.74 -43.26 -18.18
CA ASP A 10 42.08 -43.10 -17.60
C ASP A 10 42.03 -42.07 -16.46
N TRP A 11 42.25 -42.54 -15.23
CA TRP A 11 42.44 -41.73 -14.03
C TRP A 11 43.92 -41.86 -13.65
N GLN A 12 44.69 -40.79 -13.84
CA GLN A 12 46.05 -40.71 -13.33
C GLN A 12 46.15 -39.73 -12.17
N SER A 13 46.60 -40.32 -11.06
CA SER A 13 47.03 -39.78 -9.80
C SER A 13 48.26 -38.85 -9.90
N GLY A 14 48.29 -37.79 -9.12
CA GLY A 14 49.46 -36.93 -8.92
C GLY A 14 49.40 -36.11 -7.64
N ASP A 15 49.79 -36.76 -6.55
CA ASP A 15 50.64 -36.35 -5.43
C ASP A 15 50.64 -34.92 -4.84
N TRP A 16 50.73 -34.88 -3.50
CA TRP A 16 50.66 -33.71 -2.62
C TRP A 16 52.06 -33.28 -2.14
N GLY A 17 52.40 -31.98 -2.19
CA GLY A 17 53.58 -31.40 -1.52
C GLY A 17 53.75 -29.89 -1.75
N PRO A 18 54.30 -29.11 -0.79
CA PRO A 18 53.75 -27.80 -0.43
C PRO A 18 54.43 -26.62 -1.13
N ALA A 19 53.63 -25.64 -1.57
CA ALA A 19 54.12 -24.31 -1.95
C ALA A 19 53.48 -23.25 -1.05
N SER A 20 54.25 -22.80 -0.07
CA SER A 20 53.99 -21.60 0.71
C SER A 20 54.13 -20.35 -0.16
N LEU A 21 53.03 -19.67 -0.45
CA LEU A 21 53.05 -18.28 -0.90
C LEU A 21 51.92 -17.51 -0.21
N SER A 22 52.34 -16.64 0.70
CA SER A 22 51.56 -15.60 1.37
C SER A 22 50.92 -14.66 0.35
N GLY A 23 49.61 -14.77 0.15
CA GLY A 23 48.78 -13.78 -0.54
C GLY A 23 47.96 -12.98 0.47
N PRO A 24 47.75 -11.66 0.27
CA PRO A 24 47.09 -10.82 1.25
C PRO A 24 45.62 -11.20 1.41
N SER A 25 45.23 -11.47 2.66
CA SER A 25 43.85 -11.63 3.11
C SER A 25 43.05 -10.35 2.83
N THR A 26 42.35 -10.34 1.71
CA THR A 26 41.48 -9.20 1.35
C THR A 26 40.09 -9.51 1.89
N GLN A 27 39.79 -8.96 3.06
CA GLN A 27 38.41 -8.88 3.55
C GLN A 27 37.55 -8.13 2.51
N PRO A 28 36.26 -8.46 2.33
CA PRO A 28 35.40 -7.69 1.45
C PRO A 28 35.23 -6.28 2.03
N GLN A 29 35.85 -5.29 1.41
CA GLN A 29 35.59 -3.88 1.70
C GLN A 29 34.37 -3.43 0.91
N LEU A 30 33.47 -2.72 1.59
CA LEU A 30 32.39 -1.96 0.96
C LEU A 30 32.98 -1.03 -0.12
N PRO A 31 32.34 -0.92 -1.30
CA PRO A 31 32.89 -0.17 -2.42
C PRO A 31 33.09 1.30 -2.03
N ARG A 32 34.34 1.76 -2.16
CA ARG A 32 34.69 3.17 -2.01
C ARG A 32 34.07 3.99 -3.13
N ASN A 33 33.51 5.12 -2.72
CA ASN A 33 32.75 6.08 -3.49
C ASN A 33 33.50 6.54 -4.77
N SER A 34 33.25 5.88 -5.89
CA SER A 34 33.51 6.43 -7.22
C SER A 34 32.31 7.28 -7.61
N GLY A 35 32.51 8.56 -7.89
CA GLY A 35 31.49 9.56 -8.19
C GLY A 35 30.44 9.09 -9.19
N THR A 36 29.40 8.45 -8.67
CA THR A 36 28.28 7.95 -9.45
C THR A 36 27.22 9.03 -9.38
N SER A 37 26.87 9.58 -10.54
CA SER A 37 25.61 10.31 -10.73
C SER A 37 24.55 9.70 -9.84
N CYS A 38 23.96 10.50 -8.94
CA CYS A 38 22.84 10.09 -8.12
C CYS A 38 21.76 9.55 -9.08
N LYS A 39 21.66 8.23 -9.21
CA LYS A 39 20.50 7.63 -9.86
C LYS A 39 19.30 8.15 -9.08
N ALA A 40 18.50 9.00 -9.70
CA ALA A 40 17.27 9.49 -9.11
C ALA A 40 16.50 8.29 -8.56
N GLY A 41 16.42 8.17 -7.23
CA GLY A 41 15.83 7.01 -6.58
C GLY A 41 14.40 6.80 -7.09
N SER A 42 13.95 5.54 -7.16
CA SER A 42 12.57 5.24 -7.51
C SER A 42 11.63 6.00 -6.56
N ARG A 43 10.64 6.69 -7.13
CA ARG A 43 9.61 7.42 -6.37
C ARG A 43 8.95 6.50 -5.35
N VAL A 44 8.51 7.07 -4.24
CA VAL A 44 7.65 6.39 -3.27
C VAL A 44 6.36 7.18 -3.15
N ILE A 45 5.28 6.57 -3.63
CA ILE A 45 3.94 7.16 -3.66
C ILE A 45 3.06 6.40 -2.67
N ILE A 46 2.37 7.16 -1.82
CA ILE A 46 1.33 6.65 -0.93
C ILE A 46 -0.02 7.04 -1.54
N HIS A 47 -0.97 6.11 -1.54
CA HIS A 47 -2.38 6.39 -1.78
C HIS A 47 -3.15 6.08 -0.49
N ILE A 48 -3.99 7.00 -0.04
CA ILE A 48 -4.90 6.83 1.10
C ILE A 48 -6.34 6.87 0.60
N ASP A 49 -7.15 5.88 0.99
CA ASP A 49 -8.58 5.73 0.66
C ASP A 49 -9.36 5.52 1.98
N MET A 50 -10.20 6.49 2.33
CA MET A 50 -10.93 6.45 3.60
C MET A 50 -12.07 5.43 3.62
N ASP A 51 -12.19 4.73 4.74
CA ASP A 51 -13.18 3.67 4.91
C ASP A 51 -14.60 4.22 4.90
N CYS A 52 -15.44 3.75 3.96
CA CYS A 52 -16.87 4.07 3.89
C CYS A 52 -17.19 5.55 4.17
N PHE A 53 -16.44 6.47 3.54
CA PHE A 53 -16.24 7.84 4.00
C PHE A 53 -17.50 8.56 4.50
N TYR A 54 -18.60 8.65 3.73
CA TYR A 54 -19.80 9.37 4.20
C TYR A 54 -20.40 8.73 5.45
N ALA A 55 -20.48 7.40 5.50
CA ALA A 55 -20.99 6.69 6.68
C ALA A 55 -20.06 6.93 7.89
N GLN A 56 -18.75 6.98 7.67
CA GLN A 56 -17.79 7.30 8.73
C GLN A 56 -17.95 8.72 9.27
N VAL A 57 -18.15 9.71 8.40
CA VAL A 57 -18.45 11.09 8.80
C VAL A 57 -19.76 11.17 9.60
N GLU A 58 -20.81 10.47 9.18
CA GLU A 58 -22.06 10.41 9.94
C GLU A 58 -21.89 9.74 11.31
N MET A 59 -21.08 8.68 11.40
CA MET A 59 -20.75 8.02 12.68
C MET A 59 -19.90 8.89 13.61
N ILE A 60 -19.07 9.78 13.07
CA ILE A 60 -18.32 10.78 13.85
C ILE A 60 -19.28 11.85 14.38
N ARG A 61 -20.18 12.35 13.54
CA ARG A 61 -21.17 13.38 13.90
C ARG A 61 -22.21 12.85 14.89
N ASN A 62 -22.63 11.59 14.75
CA ASN A 62 -23.55 10.93 15.67
C ASN A 62 -22.99 9.57 16.12
N PRO A 63 -22.29 9.52 17.27
CA PRO A 63 -21.68 8.29 17.79
C PRO A 63 -22.65 7.11 18.01
N HIS A 64 -23.95 7.36 18.19
CA HIS A 64 -24.97 6.30 18.35
C HIS A 64 -25.14 5.44 17.09
N LEU A 65 -24.61 5.87 15.94
CA LEU A 65 -24.67 5.13 14.69
C LEU A 65 -23.55 4.08 14.56
N LYS A 66 -22.47 4.19 15.36
CA LYS A 66 -21.29 3.29 15.24
C LYS A 66 -21.63 1.81 15.43
N THR A 67 -22.62 1.50 16.26
CA THR A 67 -23.00 0.12 16.59
C THR A 67 -24.19 -0.38 15.77
N LYS A 68 -24.60 0.35 14.73
CA LYS A 68 -25.80 0.03 13.93
C LYS A 68 -25.40 -0.16 12.46
N PRO A 69 -26.09 -1.03 11.71
CA PRO A 69 -25.94 -1.04 10.26
C PRO A 69 -26.45 0.31 9.72
N LEU A 70 -25.57 1.06 9.08
CA LEU A 70 -25.81 2.41 8.58
C LEU A 70 -25.60 2.45 7.06
N GLY A 71 -26.58 3.02 6.35
CA GLY A 71 -26.47 3.43 4.97
C GLY A 71 -26.61 4.95 4.85
N VAL A 72 -25.81 5.55 3.96
CA VAL A 72 -26.01 6.95 3.55
C VAL A 72 -26.80 6.94 2.25
N GLN A 73 -27.91 7.66 2.24
CA GLN A 73 -28.88 7.69 1.16
C GLN A 73 -28.78 9.00 0.37
N GLN A 74 -28.75 8.90 -0.96
CA GLN A 74 -29.04 10.00 -1.87
C GLN A 74 -30.15 9.56 -2.82
N LYS A 75 -31.25 10.30 -2.83
CA LYS A 75 -32.51 9.94 -3.49
C LYS A 75 -32.93 8.52 -3.10
N ASN A 76 -32.98 7.59 -4.04
CA ASN A 76 -33.36 6.19 -3.80
C ASN A 76 -32.18 5.22 -3.78
N ILE A 77 -30.95 5.72 -3.61
CA ILE A 77 -29.71 4.92 -3.67
C ILE A 77 -28.96 5.02 -2.34
N VAL A 78 -28.48 3.89 -1.84
CA VAL A 78 -27.50 3.81 -0.75
C VAL A 78 -26.12 4.03 -1.35
N VAL A 79 -25.62 5.28 -1.29
CA VAL A 79 -24.36 5.66 -1.94
C VAL A 79 -23.15 5.00 -1.29
N THR A 80 -23.20 4.80 0.02
CA THR A 80 -22.24 4.00 0.78
C THR A 80 -22.88 3.51 2.07
N CYS A 81 -22.23 2.56 2.73
CA CYS A 81 -22.67 1.99 4.00
C CYS A 81 -21.46 1.58 4.85
N ASN A 82 -21.63 1.55 6.17
CA ASN A 82 -20.60 1.09 7.10
C ASN A 82 -20.38 -0.42 7.01
N TYR A 83 -19.32 -0.92 7.66
CA TYR A 83 -18.94 -2.32 7.54
C TYR A 83 -19.95 -3.26 8.23
N GLU A 84 -20.68 -2.78 9.23
CA GLU A 84 -21.79 -3.47 9.89
C GLU A 84 -22.96 -3.72 8.91
N ALA A 85 -23.27 -2.77 8.03
CA ALA A 85 -24.25 -2.99 6.97
C ALA A 85 -23.70 -3.89 5.84
N ARG A 86 -22.40 -3.78 5.53
CA ARG A 86 -21.74 -4.62 4.51
C ARG A 86 -21.74 -6.10 4.88
N SER A 87 -21.51 -6.42 6.16
CA SER A 87 -21.56 -7.82 6.64
C SER A 87 -22.96 -8.44 6.52
N LEU A 88 -24.00 -7.60 6.46
CA LEU A 88 -25.40 -7.99 6.24
C LEU A 88 -25.80 -7.94 4.76
N GLY A 89 -24.85 -7.79 3.84
CA GLY A 89 -25.08 -7.87 2.39
C GLY A 89 -25.55 -6.56 1.74
N VAL A 90 -25.55 -5.44 2.47
CA VAL A 90 -25.77 -4.12 1.88
C VAL A 90 -24.49 -3.68 1.17
N HIS A 91 -24.62 -3.16 -0.05
CA HIS A 91 -23.46 -2.71 -0.83
C HIS A 91 -23.64 -1.27 -1.30
N LYS A 92 -22.54 -0.64 -1.69
CA LYS A 92 -22.57 0.69 -2.31
C LYS A 92 -23.39 0.66 -3.60
N LEU A 93 -24.07 1.75 -3.89
CA LEU A 93 -24.90 1.97 -5.08
C LEU A 93 -26.13 1.02 -5.16
N MET A 94 -26.52 0.41 -4.05
CA MET A 94 -27.73 -0.43 -3.97
C MET A 94 -28.98 0.45 -3.87
N LEU A 95 -30.11 0.01 -4.45
CA LEU A 95 -31.38 0.68 -4.24
C LEU A 95 -31.80 0.57 -2.77
N VAL A 96 -32.41 1.62 -2.22
CA VAL A 96 -32.86 1.66 -0.82
C VAL A 96 -33.80 0.50 -0.49
N ARG A 97 -34.69 0.14 -1.43
CA ARG A 97 -35.59 -1.00 -1.28
C ARG A 97 -34.81 -2.31 -1.12
N GLU A 98 -33.88 -2.61 -2.02
CA GLU A 98 -33.06 -3.82 -1.96
C GLU A 98 -32.20 -3.87 -0.69
N ALA A 99 -31.64 -2.74 -0.28
CA ALA A 99 -30.86 -2.64 0.94
C ALA A 99 -31.71 -2.95 2.19
N LYS A 100 -32.96 -2.48 2.21
CA LYS A 100 -33.94 -2.76 3.28
C LYS A 100 -34.45 -4.19 3.26
N ASP A 101 -34.61 -4.80 2.09
CA ASP A 101 -34.98 -6.20 1.97
C ASP A 101 -33.87 -7.11 2.56
N LYS A 102 -32.60 -6.76 2.34
CA LYS A 102 -31.45 -7.48 2.92
C LYS A 102 -31.22 -7.18 4.41
N CYS A 103 -31.44 -5.95 4.83
CA CYS A 103 -31.23 -5.49 6.20
C CYS A 103 -32.42 -4.63 6.65
N PRO A 104 -33.51 -5.24 7.16
CA PRO A 104 -34.70 -4.50 7.59
C PRO A 104 -34.37 -3.44 8.66
N GLN A 105 -33.43 -3.74 9.55
CA GLN A 105 -32.93 -2.89 10.63
C GLN A 105 -31.94 -1.79 10.18
N LEU A 106 -31.63 -1.67 8.88
CA LEU A 106 -30.71 -0.67 8.34
C LEU A 106 -31.14 0.75 8.73
N VAL A 107 -30.26 1.51 9.35
CA VAL A 107 -30.47 2.94 9.59
C VAL A 107 -30.05 3.69 8.35
N LEU A 108 -30.89 4.62 7.88
CA LEU A 108 -30.57 5.47 6.73
C LEU A 108 -30.44 6.92 7.18
N VAL A 109 -29.37 7.57 6.73
CA VAL A 109 -29.15 9.01 6.91
C VAL A 109 -29.09 9.65 5.54
N SER A 110 -29.74 10.82 5.38
CA SER A 110 -29.66 11.59 4.14
C SER A 110 -28.24 12.15 3.97
N GLY A 111 -27.62 11.85 2.82
CA GLY A 111 -26.32 12.38 2.42
C GLY A 111 -26.40 13.35 1.24
N GLU A 112 -27.56 13.96 1.01
CA GLU A 112 -27.77 14.93 -0.08
C GLU A 112 -26.95 16.20 0.13
N ASP A 113 -26.87 16.68 1.38
CA ASP A 113 -26.01 17.79 1.74
C ASP A 113 -24.57 17.31 1.93
N LEU A 114 -23.72 17.71 0.99
CA LEU A 114 -22.31 17.31 0.94
C LEU A 114 -21.39 18.17 1.82
N THR A 115 -21.92 19.17 2.52
CA THR A 115 -21.11 20.19 3.22
C THR A 115 -20.14 19.57 4.21
N HIS A 116 -20.61 18.73 5.12
CA HIS A 116 -19.74 18.13 6.14
C HIS A 116 -18.78 17.07 5.58
N TYR A 117 -19.15 16.37 4.51
CA TYR A 117 -18.23 15.45 3.83
C TYR A 117 -17.10 16.23 3.15
N ARG A 118 -17.44 17.35 2.50
CA ARG A 118 -16.45 18.24 1.89
C ARG A 118 -15.51 18.83 2.95
N GLU A 119 -16.05 19.37 4.04
CA GLU A 119 -15.25 19.93 5.14
C GLU A 119 -14.28 18.89 5.72
N MET A 120 -14.77 17.69 6.03
CA MET A 120 -13.93 16.62 6.57
C MET A 120 -12.86 16.18 5.56
N SER A 121 -13.22 16.14 4.28
CA SER A 121 -12.29 15.82 3.20
C SER A 121 -11.13 16.82 3.11
N TYR A 122 -11.42 18.13 3.18
CA TYR A 122 -10.37 19.16 3.23
C TYR A 122 -9.50 19.06 4.47
N LYS A 123 -10.10 18.86 5.66
CA LYS A 123 -9.32 18.65 6.89
C LYS A 123 -8.36 17.45 6.78
N ALA A 124 -8.80 16.37 6.12
CA ALA A 124 -7.95 15.22 5.87
C ALA A 124 -6.80 15.54 4.91
N THR A 125 -7.08 16.25 3.80
CA THR A 125 -6.02 16.70 2.87
C THR A 125 -5.02 17.63 3.57
N GLU A 126 -5.49 18.66 4.27
CA GLU A 126 -4.64 19.62 5.01
C GLU A 126 -3.72 18.90 6.01
N LEU A 127 -4.26 17.92 6.73
CA LEU A 127 -3.47 17.09 7.64
C LEU A 127 -2.38 16.28 6.91
N LEU A 128 -2.68 15.76 5.71
CA LEU A 128 -1.68 15.04 4.91
C LEU A 128 -0.62 15.98 4.33
N GLU A 129 -0.99 17.22 4.01
CA GLU A 129 -0.08 18.27 3.54
C GLU A 129 0.97 18.68 4.59
N GLU A 130 0.68 18.47 5.89
CA GLU A 130 1.67 18.63 6.96
C GLU A 130 2.85 17.65 6.86
N PHE A 131 2.65 16.49 6.22
CA PHE A 131 3.72 15.51 5.99
C PHE A 131 4.53 15.86 4.74
N SER A 132 3.85 16.12 3.62
CA SER A 132 4.46 16.44 2.32
C SER A 132 3.61 17.47 1.61
N THR A 133 4.23 18.49 1.01
CA THR A 133 3.51 19.49 0.20
C THR A 133 3.01 18.95 -1.14
N ARG A 134 3.35 17.71 -1.50
CA ARG A 134 2.96 17.05 -2.76
C ARG A 134 1.78 16.11 -2.54
N VAL A 135 0.61 16.68 -2.27
CA VAL A 135 -0.66 15.95 -2.13
C VAL A 135 -1.56 16.22 -3.32
N GLU A 136 -2.16 15.16 -3.87
CA GLU A 136 -3.13 15.23 -4.96
C GLU A 136 -4.42 14.53 -4.53
N ARG A 137 -5.55 15.23 -4.62
CA ARG A 137 -6.86 14.71 -4.27
C ARG A 137 -7.50 13.96 -5.44
N LEU A 138 -8.20 12.87 -5.14
CA LEU A 138 -9.10 12.19 -6.08
C LEU A 138 -10.48 12.03 -5.43
N GLY A 139 -11.39 12.96 -5.71
CA GLY A 139 -12.68 12.99 -5.04
C GLY A 139 -12.61 13.53 -3.60
N PHE A 140 -13.42 12.96 -2.70
CA PHE A 140 -13.50 13.40 -1.30
C PHE A 140 -12.72 12.52 -0.33
N ASP A 141 -12.54 11.25 -0.64
CA ASP A 141 -12.01 10.25 0.29
C ASP A 141 -10.64 9.70 -0.09
N GLU A 142 -10.09 10.12 -1.24
CA GLU A 142 -8.80 9.64 -1.72
C GLU A 142 -7.75 10.76 -1.87
N ASN A 143 -6.52 10.45 -1.46
CA ASN A 143 -5.36 11.33 -1.62
C ASN A 143 -4.13 10.52 -2.07
N PHE A 144 -3.37 11.05 -3.02
CA PHE A 144 -2.03 10.60 -3.37
C PHE A 144 -1.00 11.53 -2.74
N ILE A 145 0.07 10.96 -2.18
CA ILE A 145 1.15 11.71 -1.55
C ILE A 145 2.47 11.20 -2.10
N ASP A 146 3.27 12.10 -2.70
CA ASP A 146 4.67 11.80 -3.02
C ASP A 146 5.51 12.01 -1.77
N VAL A 147 6.06 10.92 -1.24
CA VAL A 147 6.89 10.90 -0.03
C VAL A 147 8.35 10.58 -0.33
N THR A 148 8.76 10.67 -1.59
CA THR A 148 10.13 10.33 -2.03
C THR A 148 11.19 11.07 -1.20
N GLU A 149 11.03 12.38 -1.02
CA GLU A 149 11.97 13.20 -0.24
C GLU A 149 11.93 12.91 1.27
N LEU A 150 10.76 12.54 1.82
CA LEU A 150 10.64 12.15 3.23
C LEU A 150 11.36 10.83 3.50
N VAL A 151 11.22 9.87 2.58
CA VAL A 151 11.92 8.59 2.62
C VAL A 151 13.42 8.81 2.57
N ASP A 152 13.90 9.64 1.64
CA ASP A 152 15.34 9.98 1.52
C ASP A 152 15.90 10.56 2.83
N LYS A 153 15.19 11.54 3.41
CA LYS A 153 15.56 12.15 4.69
C LYS A 153 15.54 11.13 5.83
N LYS A 154 14.56 10.23 5.88
CA LYS A 154 14.44 9.20 6.91
C LYS A 154 15.60 8.21 6.83
N LEU A 155 15.89 7.69 5.64
CA LEU A 155 16.99 6.74 5.42
C LEU A 155 18.37 7.37 5.69
N HIS A 156 18.60 8.62 5.28
CA HIS A 156 19.85 9.32 5.58
C HIS A 156 20.08 9.51 7.08
N LYS A 157 19.03 9.86 7.85
CA LYS A 157 19.12 9.95 9.31
C LYS A 157 19.44 8.60 9.97
N LEU A 158 18.92 7.50 9.42
CA LEU A 158 19.21 6.16 9.93
C LEU A 158 20.67 5.75 9.68
N GLN A 159 21.22 6.08 8.51
CA GLN A 159 22.62 5.84 8.20
C GLN A 159 23.59 6.62 9.10
N GLN A 160 23.18 7.82 9.55
CA GLN A 160 24.02 8.66 10.42
C GLN A 160 24.00 8.24 11.90
N ASN A 161 22.96 7.54 12.35
CA ASN A 161 22.76 7.25 13.77
C ASN A 161 23.42 5.93 14.24
N ASP A 162 24.29 5.31 13.43
CA ASP A 162 25.11 4.11 13.74
C ASP A 162 24.35 3.00 14.51
N SER A 163 23.05 2.90 14.25
CA SER A 163 22.15 1.94 14.88
C SER A 163 21.92 0.84 13.85
N ASN A 164 22.19 -0.41 14.23
CA ASN A 164 21.70 -1.61 13.53
C ASN A 164 20.17 -1.64 13.59
N LEU A 165 19.51 -0.69 12.94
CA LEU A 165 18.06 -0.59 12.94
C LEU A 165 17.52 -1.50 11.83
N GLU A 166 16.87 -2.56 12.27
CA GLU A 166 16.15 -3.49 11.43
C GLU A 166 14.94 -2.77 10.80
N VAL A 167 15.09 -2.29 9.56
CA VAL A 167 14.00 -1.64 8.83
C VAL A 167 13.01 -2.72 8.39
N SER A 168 11.90 -2.85 9.10
CA SER A 168 10.80 -3.75 8.71
C SER A 168 9.72 -3.02 7.90
N VAL A 169 8.80 -3.77 7.30
CA VAL A 169 7.58 -3.21 6.70
C VAL A 169 6.52 -3.03 7.77
N SER A 170 5.80 -1.90 7.73
CA SER A 170 4.58 -1.68 8.51
C SER A 170 3.36 -2.06 7.68
N GLY A 171 2.57 -3.01 8.18
CA GLY A 171 1.40 -3.56 7.48
C GLY A 171 1.73 -4.74 6.58
N HIS A 172 0.95 -4.92 5.51
CA HIS A 172 1.05 -6.08 4.62
C HIS A 172 2.06 -5.85 3.51
N VAL A 173 2.74 -6.92 3.09
CA VAL A 173 3.45 -6.97 1.80
C VAL A 173 2.56 -7.73 0.83
N TYR A 174 2.23 -7.10 -0.31
CA TYR A 174 1.39 -7.74 -1.31
C TYR A 174 2.01 -9.07 -1.77
N ASN A 175 1.14 -10.08 -1.95
CA ASN A 175 1.54 -11.44 -2.37
C ASN A 175 2.54 -12.14 -1.43
N ASN A 176 2.64 -11.70 -0.16
CA ASN A 176 3.59 -12.22 0.83
C ASN A 176 5.04 -12.26 0.29
N GLN A 177 5.40 -11.30 -0.56
CA GLN A 177 6.71 -11.27 -1.18
C GLN A 177 7.82 -11.04 -0.12
N PRO A 178 8.94 -11.81 -0.16
CA PRO A 178 10.06 -11.56 0.72
C PRO A 178 10.67 -10.17 0.53
N VAL A 179 10.99 -9.51 1.64
CA VAL A 179 11.61 -8.18 1.63
C VAL A 179 13.14 -8.34 1.71
N ASN A 180 13.85 -8.04 0.64
CA ASN A 180 15.30 -7.87 0.66
C ASN A 180 15.69 -6.44 1.09
N LEU A 181 16.27 -6.26 2.29
CA LEU A 181 16.67 -4.93 2.78
C LEU A 181 18.00 -4.42 2.20
N GLU A 182 18.75 -5.26 1.50
CA GLU A 182 19.92 -4.84 0.71
C GLU A 182 19.50 -4.17 -0.60
N ASP A 183 18.29 -4.45 -1.08
CA ASP A 183 17.70 -3.76 -2.22
C ASP A 183 17.20 -2.37 -1.80
N VAL A 184 17.76 -1.34 -2.45
CA VAL A 184 17.46 0.07 -2.15
C VAL A 184 15.98 0.40 -2.39
N THR A 185 15.35 -0.18 -3.41
CA THR A 185 13.93 0.06 -3.71
C THR A 185 13.03 -0.58 -2.63
N HIS A 186 13.34 -1.79 -2.18
CA HIS A 186 12.64 -2.44 -1.07
C HIS A 186 12.76 -1.63 0.21
N LEU A 187 13.97 -1.21 0.56
CA LEU A 187 14.24 -0.41 1.75
C LEU A 187 13.44 0.91 1.73
N ARG A 188 13.38 1.58 0.57
CA ARG A 188 12.59 2.81 0.37
C ARG A 188 11.10 2.58 0.54
N LEU A 189 10.57 1.51 -0.02
CA LEU A 189 9.15 1.15 0.10
C LEU A 189 8.79 0.74 1.53
N ALA A 190 9.68 0.04 2.23
CA ALA A 190 9.54 -0.29 3.64
C ALA A 190 9.50 0.99 4.49
N ALA A 191 10.43 1.93 4.29
CA ALA A 191 10.38 3.24 4.96
C ALA A 191 9.09 4.02 4.65
N GLY A 192 8.64 4.00 3.38
CA GLY A 192 7.36 4.58 2.95
C GLY A 192 6.15 3.98 3.66
N SER A 193 6.18 2.67 3.97
CA SER A 193 5.12 1.99 4.72
C SER A 193 4.98 2.52 6.15
N HIS A 194 6.09 2.84 6.81
CA HIS A 194 6.04 3.48 8.14
C HIS A 194 5.45 4.89 8.05
N ILE A 195 5.83 5.67 7.03
CA ILE A 195 5.23 7.01 6.81
C ILE A 195 3.72 6.89 6.56
N ALA A 196 3.28 5.90 5.80
CA ALA A 196 1.85 5.63 5.59
C ALA A 196 1.14 5.28 6.91
N ALA A 197 1.78 4.49 7.78
CA ALA A 197 1.23 4.17 9.10
C ALA A 197 1.11 5.41 9.98
N ASP A 198 2.13 6.29 9.98
CA ASP A 198 2.12 7.56 10.71
C ASP A 198 0.99 8.48 10.21
N MET A 199 0.79 8.59 8.89
CA MET A 199 -0.31 9.35 8.29
C MET A 199 -1.68 8.81 8.73
N ARG A 200 -1.88 7.48 8.67
CA ARG A 200 -3.15 6.87 9.11
C ARG A 200 -3.39 7.05 10.61
N ALA A 201 -2.34 6.94 11.43
CA ALA A 201 -2.43 7.20 12.86
C ALA A 201 -2.81 8.65 13.14
N ALA A 202 -2.23 9.61 12.42
CA ALA A 202 -2.57 11.03 12.55
C ALA A 202 -4.01 11.33 12.14
N LEU A 203 -4.48 10.77 11.02
CA LEU A 203 -5.87 10.88 10.56
C LEU A 203 -6.86 10.36 11.62
N PHE A 204 -6.54 9.23 12.24
CA PHE A 204 -7.36 8.68 13.32
C PHE A 204 -7.31 9.56 14.57
N ALA A 205 -6.12 9.93 15.03
CA ALA A 205 -5.95 10.69 16.27
C ALA A 205 -6.60 12.08 16.21
N ARG A 206 -6.53 12.77 15.06
CA ARG A 206 -7.00 14.16 14.92
C ARG A 206 -8.41 14.27 14.36
N LEU A 207 -8.81 13.35 13.48
CA LEU A 207 -10.07 13.44 12.75
C LEU A 207 -11.00 12.24 13.00
N SER A 208 -10.58 11.25 13.81
CA SER A 208 -11.29 9.98 13.99
C SER A 208 -11.57 9.24 12.68
N LEU A 209 -10.77 9.51 11.64
CA LEU A 209 -10.91 8.85 10.34
C LEU A 209 -10.04 7.59 10.29
N THR A 210 -10.61 6.50 9.79
CA THR A 210 -9.85 5.30 9.41
C THR A 210 -9.88 5.13 7.91
N GLY A 211 -8.83 4.51 7.38
CA GLY A 211 -8.69 4.31 5.95
C GLY A 211 -7.61 3.30 5.62
N CYS A 212 -7.60 2.91 4.36
CA CYS A 212 -6.60 2.02 3.82
C CYS A 212 -5.48 2.82 3.14
N ALA A 213 -4.26 2.29 3.15
CA ALA A 213 -3.14 2.89 2.44
C ALA A 213 -2.43 1.89 1.52
N GLY A 214 -1.97 2.36 0.37
CA GLY A 214 -1.15 1.60 -0.56
C GLY A 214 0.15 2.33 -0.82
N VAL A 215 1.27 1.62 -0.76
CA VAL A 215 2.61 2.18 -0.99
C VAL A 215 3.23 1.50 -2.20
N ALA A 216 3.62 2.29 -3.21
CA ALA A 216 4.22 1.76 -4.44
C ALA A 216 5.10 2.81 -5.14
N SER A 217 5.66 2.44 -6.30
CA SER A 217 6.55 3.32 -7.09
C SER A 217 5.83 4.36 -7.96
N ASN A 218 4.50 4.29 -8.07
CA ASN A 218 3.68 5.23 -8.84
C ASN A 218 2.22 5.25 -8.34
N LYS A 219 1.44 6.24 -8.81
CA LYS A 219 0.02 6.44 -8.42
C LYS A 219 -0.89 5.25 -8.80
N LEU A 220 -0.68 4.65 -9.97
CA LEU A 220 -1.51 3.53 -10.42
C LEU A 220 -1.41 2.36 -9.45
N PHE A 221 -0.19 1.94 -9.15
CA PHE A 221 0.04 0.81 -8.26
C PHE A 221 -0.30 1.10 -6.80
N SER A 222 -0.03 2.32 -6.31
CA SER A 222 -0.40 2.67 -4.94
C SER A 222 -1.93 2.62 -4.76
N LYS A 223 -2.70 3.09 -5.76
CA LYS A 223 -4.16 2.97 -5.77
C LYS A 223 -4.65 1.53 -5.84
N LEU A 224 -4.07 0.72 -6.72
CA LEU A 224 -4.49 -0.67 -6.88
C LEU A 224 -4.20 -1.49 -5.61
N VAL A 225 -3.01 -1.33 -5.02
CA VAL A 225 -2.60 -2.13 -3.87
C VAL A 225 -3.30 -1.73 -2.57
N SER A 226 -3.69 -0.45 -2.41
CA SER A 226 -4.36 0.03 -1.18
C SER A 226 -5.69 -0.67 -0.90
N GLY A 227 -6.36 -1.19 -1.94
CA GLY A 227 -7.63 -1.88 -1.83
C GLY A 227 -7.53 -3.37 -1.50
N THR A 228 -6.33 -3.93 -1.38
CA THR A 228 -6.11 -5.38 -1.21
C THR A 228 -6.63 -5.88 0.15
N PHE A 229 -6.30 -5.15 1.21
CA PHE A 229 -6.72 -5.46 2.58
C PHE A 229 -7.53 -4.28 3.12
N LYS A 230 -8.85 -4.49 3.28
CA LYS A 230 -9.80 -3.52 3.88
C LYS A 230 -10.60 -4.21 4.99
N PRO A 231 -11.15 -3.49 5.99
CA PRO A 231 -10.94 -2.07 6.31
C PRO A 231 -9.61 -1.76 6.99
N ASN A 232 -9.30 -0.46 7.11
CA ASN A 232 -8.31 0.14 8.00
C ASN A 232 -6.93 -0.56 8.02
N GLN A 233 -6.46 -0.99 6.86
CA GLN A 233 -5.19 -1.71 6.71
C GLN A 233 -4.31 -1.05 5.65
N GLN A 234 -3.06 -1.47 5.54
CA GLN A 234 -2.17 -0.92 4.52
C GLN A 234 -1.34 -2.01 3.87
N THR A 235 -0.97 -1.78 2.61
CA THR A 235 -0.24 -2.75 1.80
C THR A 235 0.87 -2.09 1.01
N VAL A 236 2.06 -2.68 1.03
CA VAL A 236 3.19 -2.29 0.19
C VAL A 236 3.25 -3.19 -1.03
N LEU A 237 3.45 -2.61 -2.21
CA LEU A 237 3.76 -3.35 -3.44
C LEU A 237 5.25 -3.26 -3.74
N LEU A 238 5.92 -4.41 -3.73
CA LEU A 238 7.29 -4.54 -4.22
C LEU A 238 7.31 -4.76 -5.74
N PRO A 239 8.38 -4.34 -6.46
CA PRO A 239 8.41 -4.34 -7.92
C PRO A 239 8.08 -5.68 -8.58
N GLU A 240 8.57 -6.78 -8.03
CA GLU A 240 8.47 -8.14 -8.56
C GLU A 240 7.02 -8.64 -8.58
N SER A 241 6.17 -8.16 -7.67
CA SER A 241 4.75 -8.51 -7.64
C SER A 241 3.85 -7.61 -8.50
N SER A 242 4.43 -6.62 -9.22
CA SER A 242 3.63 -5.67 -10.02
C SER A 242 2.83 -6.37 -11.13
N ILE A 243 3.43 -7.35 -11.82
CA ILE A 243 2.76 -8.11 -12.87
C ILE A 243 1.64 -8.97 -12.28
N HIS A 244 1.90 -9.61 -11.14
CA HIS A 244 0.88 -10.39 -10.45
C HIS A 244 -0.34 -9.52 -10.06
N LEU A 245 -0.10 -8.33 -9.52
CA LEU A 245 -1.17 -7.38 -9.19
C LEU A 245 -2.01 -7.01 -10.42
N MET A 246 -1.37 -6.70 -11.55
CA MET A 246 -2.09 -6.38 -12.78
C MET A 246 -2.94 -7.54 -13.30
N ASN A 247 -2.39 -8.76 -13.27
CA ASN A 247 -3.11 -9.96 -13.70
C ASN A 247 -4.29 -10.31 -12.78
N SER A 248 -4.19 -9.97 -11.48
CA SER A 248 -5.25 -10.25 -10.50
C SER A 248 -6.53 -9.43 -10.71
N LEU A 249 -6.49 -8.36 -11.52
CA LEU A 249 -7.66 -7.50 -11.76
C LEU A 249 -8.79 -8.25 -12.51
N GLY A 250 -8.44 -9.23 -13.36
CA GLY A 250 -9.38 -10.06 -14.12
C GLY A 250 -10.19 -9.33 -15.20
N HIS A 251 -10.16 -7.99 -15.26
CA HIS A 251 -10.79 -7.19 -16.32
C HIS A 251 -10.14 -5.80 -16.44
N VAL A 252 -9.91 -5.34 -17.67
CA VAL A 252 -9.21 -4.06 -17.96
C VAL A 252 -9.92 -2.82 -17.38
N MET A 253 -11.25 -2.91 -17.21
CA MET A 253 -12.08 -1.86 -16.59
C MET A 253 -11.80 -1.62 -15.11
N LYS A 254 -11.08 -2.51 -14.43
CA LYS A 254 -10.65 -2.29 -13.05
C LYS A 254 -9.35 -1.50 -12.94
N VAL A 255 -8.68 -1.21 -14.06
CA VAL A 255 -7.50 -0.34 -14.10
C VAL A 255 -7.96 1.12 -14.04
N PRO A 256 -7.55 1.90 -13.02
CA PRO A 256 -7.84 3.33 -12.94
C PRO A 256 -7.42 4.09 -14.21
N GLY A 257 -8.32 4.93 -14.73
CA GLY A 257 -8.08 5.71 -15.96
C GLY A 257 -8.67 5.10 -17.23
N ASN A 258 -9.13 3.84 -17.21
CA ASN A 258 -9.90 3.28 -18.32
C ASN A 258 -11.34 3.80 -18.29
N LEU A 259 -11.57 4.92 -18.97
CA LEU A 259 -12.87 5.50 -19.24
C LEU A 259 -13.52 4.80 -20.45
N VAL A 260 -14.13 3.64 -20.23
CA VAL A 260 -15.21 3.18 -21.11
C VAL A 260 -16.47 3.14 -20.27
N SER A 261 -17.13 4.28 -20.18
CA SER A 261 -18.39 4.49 -19.48
C SER A 261 -19.40 3.40 -19.85
N ARG A 262 -19.80 2.57 -18.87
CA ARG A 262 -21.09 1.87 -18.96
C ARG A 262 -22.17 2.92 -18.72
N PHE A 263 -22.83 3.36 -19.79
CA PHE A 263 -24.18 3.90 -19.72
C PHE A 263 -25.17 2.78 -19.39
#